data_AF-A0A365PC11-F1
#
_entry.id   AF-A0A365PC11-F1
#
_cell.length_a   1.000
_cell.length_b   1.000
_cell.length_c   1.000
_cell.angle_alpha   90.00
_cell.angle_beta   90.00
_cell.angle_gamma   90.00
#
_symmetry.space_group_name_H-M   'P 1'
#
loop_
_entity.id
_entity.type
_entity.pdbx_description
1 polymer ?
#
loop_
_entity_poly.entity_id
_entity_poly.type
_entity_poly.pdbx_seq_one_letter_code
_entity_poly.pdbx_strand_id
1 'polypeptide(L)'
;MTTRSRAGLATGVLLVVVLALGACAAGPNVDVAPTGAGFLLGLWHGIILPVTFVISLFTDTVTIYEVNNNGNWYDFGFVVGLALFSGPALAGGRGRRG
;
A
#
# COMPACT_ATOMS: atom_id res chain seq x y z
N MET A 1 -3.99 -25.61 19.96
CA MET A 1 -4.71 -24.33 19.73
C MET A 1 -3.86 -23.39 18.86
N THR A 2 -3.40 -23.84 17.68
CA THR A 2 -2.38 -23.16 16.84
C THR A 2 -2.78 -23.01 15.37
N THR A 3 -4.00 -23.41 14.98
CA THR A 3 -4.40 -23.51 13.57
C THR A 3 -4.95 -22.19 12.99
N ARG A 4 -5.51 -21.30 13.82
CA ARG A 4 -6.10 -20.03 13.36
C ARG A 4 -5.08 -19.03 12.83
N SER A 5 -3.88 -18.98 13.40
CA SER A 5 -2.79 -18.10 12.94
C SER A 5 -2.20 -18.54 11.60
N ARG A 6 -2.07 -19.86 11.38
CA ARG A 6 -1.60 -20.42 10.10
C ARG A 6 -2.61 -20.19 8.97
N ALA A 7 -3.90 -20.29 9.27
CA ALA A 7 -4.97 -19.99 8.32
C ALA A 7 -4.97 -18.50 7.91
N GLY A 8 -4.84 -17.58 8.87
CA GLY A 8 -4.75 -16.14 8.58
C GLY A 8 -3.50 -15.74 7.79
N LEU A 9 -2.34 -16.34 8.09
CA LEU A 9 -1.11 -16.17 7.32
C LEU A 9 -1.26 -16.71 5.89
N ALA A 10 -1.87 -17.87 5.71
CA ALA A 10 -2.10 -18.46 4.39
C ALA A 10 -3.03 -17.60 3.52
N THR A 11 -4.10 -17.05 4.10
CA THR A 11 -5.00 -16.12 3.39
C THR A 11 -4.30 -14.82 3.03
N GLY A 12 -3.47 -14.27 3.94
CA GLY A 12 -2.67 -13.07 3.66
C GLY A 12 -1.66 -13.27 2.54
N VAL A 13 -0.93 -14.40 2.55
CA VAL A 13 0.02 -14.77 1.50
C VAL A 13 -0.69 -14.97 0.16
N LEU A 14 -1.86 -15.64 0.15
CA LEU A 14 -2.65 -15.82 -1.07
C LEU A 14 -3.08 -14.48 -1.67
N LEU A 15 -3.49 -13.52 -0.83
CA LEU A 15 -3.93 -12.20 -1.28
C LEU A 15 -2.76 -11.39 -1.87
N VAL A 16 -1.58 -11.44 -1.24
CA VAL A 16 -0.34 -10.84 -1.77
C VAL A 16 0.05 -11.48 -3.11
N VAL A 17 -0.06 -12.81 -3.24
CA VAL A 17 0.23 -13.53 -4.48
C VAL A 17 -0.75 -13.14 -5.60
N VAL A 18 -2.06 -13.06 -5.31
CA VAL A 18 -3.07 -12.63 -6.30
C VAL A 18 -2.84 -11.19 -6.75
N LEU A 19 -2.48 -10.28 -5.84
CA LEU A 19 -2.14 -8.90 -6.18
C LEU A 19 -0.83 -8.81 -7.00
N ALA A 20 0.18 -9.63 -6.67
CA ALA A 20 1.42 -9.72 -7.44
C ALA A 20 1.19 -10.27 -8.86
N LEU A 21 0.26 -11.22 -9.03
CA LEU A 21 -0.13 -11.74 -10.34
C LEU A 21 -0.86 -10.67 -11.18
N GLY A 22 -1.67 -9.81 -10.57
CA GLY A 22 -2.29 -8.66 -11.24
C GLY A 22 -1.29 -7.58 -11.67
N ALA A 23 -0.18 -7.42 -10.95
CA ALA A 23 0.90 -6.50 -11.30
C ALA A 23 1.76 -6.97 -12.50
N CYS A 24 1.66 -8.26 -12.87
CA CYS A 24 2.40 -8.84 -14.00
C CYS A 24 1.69 -8.65 -15.36
N ALA A 25 0.42 -8.22 -15.36
CA ALA A 25 -0.29 -7.87 -16.58
C ALA A 25 0.11 -6.46 -17.04
N ALA A 26 1.19 -6.37 -17.82
CA ALA A 26 1.59 -5.15 -18.50
C ALA A 26 0.41 -4.64 -19.36
N GLY A 27 -0.15 -3.49 -18.97
CA GLY A 27 -1.17 -2.78 -19.75
C GLY A 27 -0.60 -2.29 -21.09
N PRO A 28 -1.47 -1.89 -22.04
CA PRO A 28 -1.05 -1.50 -23.38
C PRO A 28 -0.03 -0.37 -23.31
N ASN A 29 1.13 -0.63 -23.90
CA ASN A 29 2.23 0.30 -24.11
C ASN A 29 1.82 1.36 -25.14
N VAL A 30 1.10 2.39 -24.67
CA VAL A 30 0.87 3.62 -25.41
C VAL A 30 1.98 4.60 -25.05
N ASP A 31 2.96 4.70 -25.93
CA ASP A 31 4.07 5.65 -25.87
C ASP A 31 3.58 7.11 -25.87
N VAL A 32 3.16 7.68 -24.72
CA VAL A 32 3.29 9.12 -24.41
C VAL A 32 3.28 9.37 -22.89
N ALA A 33 4.50 9.48 -22.32
CA ALA A 33 4.94 10.11 -21.05
C ALA A 33 5.90 9.16 -20.30
N PRO A 34 7.08 9.61 -19.81
CA PRO A 34 8.00 8.78 -19.06
C PRO A 34 7.28 8.34 -17.79
N THR A 35 6.79 7.11 -17.77
CA THR A 35 5.65 6.69 -16.95
C THR A 35 5.89 7.06 -15.48
N GLY A 36 5.14 8.05 -14.98
CA GLY A 36 5.21 8.46 -13.59
C GLY A 36 4.96 7.28 -12.65
N ALA A 37 5.33 7.43 -11.38
CA ALA A 37 5.14 6.40 -10.37
C ALA A 37 3.74 5.80 -10.45
N GLY A 38 3.70 4.46 -10.56
CA GLY A 38 2.46 3.70 -10.71
C GLY A 38 1.98 3.05 -9.42
N PHE A 39 1.09 2.07 -9.55
CA PHE A 39 0.45 1.41 -8.41
C PHE A 39 1.43 0.88 -7.36
N LEU A 40 2.49 0.16 -7.77
CA LEU A 40 3.45 -0.42 -6.82
C LEU A 40 4.23 0.63 -6.03
N LEU A 41 4.58 1.75 -6.68
CA LEU A 41 5.25 2.87 -6.01
C LEU A 41 4.28 3.62 -5.10
N GLY A 42 3.03 3.80 -5.51
CA GLY A 42 1.97 4.30 -4.65
C GLY A 42 1.81 3.44 -3.40
N LEU A 43 1.72 2.12 -3.58
CA LEU A 43 1.63 1.15 -2.47
C LEU A 43 2.81 1.26 -1.51
N TRP A 44 4.03 1.35 -2.04
CA TRP A 44 5.23 1.52 -1.23
C TRP A 44 5.19 2.84 -0.43
N HIS A 45 4.87 3.96 -1.09
CA HIS A 45 4.77 5.27 -0.45
C HIS A 45 3.68 5.31 0.63
N GLY A 46 2.55 4.66 0.40
CA GLY A 46 1.49 4.50 1.41
C GLY A 46 1.93 3.71 2.64
N ILE A 47 2.73 2.64 2.47
CA ILE A 47 3.25 1.82 3.58
C ILE A 47 4.24 2.63 4.45
N ILE A 48 5.13 3.39 3.82
CA ILE A 48 6.15 4.19 4.53
C ILE A 48 5.64 5.56 4.97
N LEU A 49 4.35 5.87 4.76
CA LEU A 49 3.76 7.18 5.05
C LEU A 49 4.02 7.66 6.49
N PRO A 50 3.87 6.86 7.56
CA PRO A 50 4.09 7.34 8.91
C PRO A 50 5.53 7.82 9.14
N VAL A 51 6.50 7.12 8.54
CA VAL A 51 7.92 7.45 8.66
C VAL A 51 8.25 8.69 7.83
N THR A 52 7.81 8.72 6.57
CA THR A 52 8.05 9.86 5.66
C THR A 52 7.35 11.12 6.13
N PHE A 53 6.15 11.01 6.71
CA PHE A 53 5.46 12.12 7.36
C PHE A 53 6.27 12.71 8.50
N VAL A 54 6.77 11.89 9.44
CA VAL A 54 7.60 12.39 10.56
C VAL A 54 8.86 13.07 10.05
N ILE A 55 9.55 12.48 9.07
CA ILE A 55 10.76 13.07 8.48
C ILE A 55 10.43 14.41 7.81
N SER A 56 9.33 14.50 7.05
CA SER A 56 8.93 15.73 6.35
C SER A 56 8.65 16.92 7.30
N LEU A 57 8.40 16.68 8.59
CA LEU A 57 8.26 17.76 9.59
C LEU A 57 9.58 18.44 9.94
N PHE A 58 10.71 17.78 9.69
CA PHE A 58 12.05 18.27 10.05
C PHE A 58 12.92 18.56 8.83
N THR A 59 12.50 18.16 7.62
CA THR A 59 13.22 18.43 6.38
C THR A 59 12.30 18.59 5.19
N ASP A 60 12.55 19.61 4.36
CA ASP A 60 11.84 19.85 3.11
C ASP A 60 12.32 18.95 1.96
N THR A 61 13.34 18.12 2.21
CA THR A 61 13.92 17.24 1.18
C THR A 61 13.09 16.00 0.88
N VAL A 62 12.14 15.63 1.74
CA VAL A 62 11.34 14.41 1.60
C VAL A 62 9.88 14.77 1.41
N THR A 63 9.36 14.47 0.21
CA THR A 63 7.93 14.59 -0.09
C THR A 63 7.22 13.28 0.17
N ILE A 64 6.05 13.35 0.79
CA ILE A 64 5.24 12.16 1.12
C ILE A 64 4.69 11.49 -0.14
N TYR A 65 4.46 12.28 -1.18
CA TYR A 65 3.76 11.88 -2.39
C TYR A 65 4.62 12.20 -3.61
N GLU A 66 4.65 11.30 -4.60
CA GLU A 66 5.45 11.47 -5.81
C GLU A 66 4.80 12.49 -6.73
N VAL A 67 5.57 13.50 -7.15
CA VAL A 67 5.08 14.57 -8.00
C VAL A 67 4.87 14.07 -9.42
N ASN A 68 5.77 13.21 -9.91
CA ASN A 68 5.64 12.58 -11.21
C ASN A 68 4.99 11.20 -11.09
N ASN A 69 3.67 11.16 -10.90
CA ASN A 69 2.88 9.92 -10.79
C ASN A 69 1.96 9.71 -12.01
N ASN A 70 1.40 8.50 -12.15
CA ASN A 70 0.48 8.14 -13.22
C ASN A 70 -1.02 8.34 -12.86
N GLY A 71 -1.31 9.10 -11.81
CA GLY A 71 -2.65 9.43 -11.32
C GLY A 71 -3.30 8.29 -10.55
N ASN A 72 -4.48 7.88 -11.01
CA ASN A 72 -5.41 7.03 -10.25
C ASN A 72 -4.80 5.70 -9.75
N TRP A 73 -3.89 5.09 -10.52
CA TRP A 73 -3.27 3.82 -10.12
C TRP A 73 -2.29 4.02 -8.96
N TYR A 74 -1.51 5.10 -8.99
CA TYR A 74 -0.66 5.48 -7.88
C TYR A 74 -1.48 5.82 -6.64
N ASP A 75 -2.53 6.63 -6.79
CA ASP A 75 -3.46 6.98 -5.69
C ASP A 75 -4.08 5.75 -5.03
N PHE A 76 -4.53 4.81 -5.86
CA PHE A 76 -5.12 3.57 -5.37
C PHE A 76 -4.10 2.75 -4.57
N GLY A 77 -2.86 2.64 -5.06
CA GLY A 77 -1.77 2.00 -4.33
C GLY A 77 -1.50 2.68 -2.99
N PHE A 78 -1.40 4.00 -2.99
CA PHE A 78 -1.11 4.81 -1.81
C PHE A 78 -2.16 4.63 -0.71
N VAL A 79 -3.44 4.68 -1.05
CA VAL A 79 -4.54 4.47 -0.10
C VAL A 79 -4.54 3.04 0.45
N VAL A 80 -4.27 2.04 -0.39
CA VAL A 80 -4.15 0.64 0.05
C VAL A 80 -2.96 0.46 1.01
N GLY A 81 -1.81 1.05 0.71
CA GLY A 81 -0.63 1.02 1.57
C GLY A 81 -0.90 1.64 2.94
N LEU A 82 -1.60 2.79 2.95
CA LEU A 82 -2.03 3.45 4.17
C LEU A 82 -3.03 2.60 4.98
N ALA A 83 -3.97 1.93 4.29
CA ALA A 83 -4.96 1.06 4.92
C ALA A 83 -4.34 -0.15 5.61
N LEU A 84 -3.27 -0.72 5.04
CA LEU A 84 -2.54 -1.84 5.63
C LEU A 84 -1.88 -1.48 6.97
N PHE A 85 -1.39 -0.24 7.10
CA PHE A 85 -0.84 0.25 8.37
C PHE A 85 -1.93 0.60 9.39
N SER A 86 -3.08 1.12 8.94
CA SER A 86 -4.17 1.60 9.81
C SER A 86 -5.20 0.52 10.20
N GLY A 87 -5.28 -0.60 9.49
CA GLY A 87 -6.20 -1.71 9.77
C GLY A 87 -6.14 -2.26 11.22
N PRO A 88 -4.96 -2.46 11.83
CA PRO A 88 -4.86 -2.88 13.24
C PRO A 88 -5.41 -1.84 14.23
N ALA A 89 -5.37 -0.55 13.90
CA ALA A 89 -5.86 0.52 14.77
C ALA A 89 -7.40 0.59 14.81
N LEU A 90 -8.08 0.24 13.72
CA LEU A 90 -9.55 0.27 13.62
C LEU A 90 -10.22 -1.04 14.09
N ALA A 91 -9.52 -2.18 13.99
CA ALA A 91 -10.07 -3.49 14.39
C ALA A 91 -10.03 -3.75 15.92
N GLY A 92 -9.28 -2.95 16.70
CA GLY A 92 -9.09 -3.12 18.14
C GLY A 92 -10.32 -2.89 19.03
N GLY A 93 -11.44 -2.42 18.48
CA GLY A 93 -12.65 -2.07 19.25
C GLY A 93 -13.69 -3.19 19.40
N ARG A 94 -13.58 -4.30 18.66
CA ARG A 94 -14.66 -5.31 18.59
C ARG A 94 -14.31 -6.60 19.32
N GLY A 95 -13.96 -6.49 20.60
CA GLY A 95 -13.54 -7.66 21.37
C GLY A 95 -13.64 -7.56 22.89
N ARG A 96 -14.48 -6.68 23.45
CA ARG A 96 -14.82 -6.70 24.89
C ARG A 96 -16.24 -6.19 25.12
N ARG A 97 -17.23 -7.02 24.81
CA ARG A 97 -18.54 -6.96 25.47
C ARG A 97 -18.72 -8.33 26.12
N GLY A 98 -18.76 -8.33 27.44
CA GLY A 98 -18.93 -9.52 28.27
C GLY A 98 -20.33 -10.12 28.15
#